data_AF-B6W531-F1
#
_entry.id   AF-B6W531-F1
#
_cell.length_a   1.000
_cell.length_b   1.000
_cell.length_c   1.000
_cell.angle_alpha   90.00
_cell.angle_beta   90.00
_cell.angle_gamma   90.00
#
_symmetry.space_group_name_H-M   'P 1'
#
loop_
_entity.id
_entity.type
_entity.pdbx_description
1 polymer ?
#
loop_
_entity_poly.entity_id
_entity_poly.type
_entity_poly.pdbx_seq_one_letter_code
_entity_poly.pdbx_strand_id
1 'polypeptide(L)'
;MGLNPDKLGKIDNYKQEPWKTPLPQFIEHIYFKRFKREEPETVKPLKQIMKEMEVRKKLQKEKKEERKKQQETDSDIIYPGE
;
A
#
# COMPACT_ATOMS: atom_id res chain seq x y z
N MET A 1 3.72 -36.44 20.06
CA MET A 1 4.92 -36.19 19.21
C MET A 1 5.43 -34.79 19.56
N GLY A 2 6.58 -34.69 20.25
CA GLY A 2 7.15 -33.41 20.68
C GLY A 2 8.48 -33.13 19.97
N LEU A 3 8.65 -31.92 19.48
CA LEU A 3 9.91 -31.46 18.88
C LEU A 3 10.97 -31.30 20.00
N ASN A 4 12.16 -31.85 19.78
CA ASN A 4 13.27 -31.76 20.75
C ASN A 4 13.98 -30.39 20.62
N PRO A 5 14.01 -29.57 21.69
CA PRO A 5 14.61 -28.24 21.66
C PRO A 5 16.11 -28.22 21.33
N ASP A 6 16.85 -29.28 21.64
CA ASP A 6 18.30 -29.37 21.36
C ASP A 6 18.64 -29.37 19.87
N LYS A 7 17.67 -29.73 19.02
CA LYS A 7 17.84 -29.75 17.55
C LYS A 7 17.39 -28.45 16.88
N LEU A 8 16.79 -27.50 17.61
CA LEU A 8 16.28 -26.24 17.07
C LEU A 8 17.40 -25.24 16.74
N GLY A 9 18.56 -25.33 17.40
CA GLY A 9 19.70 -24.42 17.15
C GLY A 9 20.28 -24.48 15.73
N LYS A 10 19.99 -25.55 14.96
CA LYS A 10 20.39 -25.68 13.55
C LYS A 10 19.39 -25.06 12.56
N ILE A 11 18.20 -24.67 13.03
CA ILE A 11 17.13 -24.13 12.17
C ILE A 11 17.32 -22.63 11.93
N ASP A 12 17.98 -21.95 12.86
CA ASP A 12 18.34 -20.53 12.77
C ASP A 12 19.56 -20.30 11.86
N ASN A 13 19.42 -20.68 10.60
CA ASN A 13 20.45 -20.56 9.57
C ASN A 13 20.29 -19.26 8.76
N TYR A 14 20.18 -18.13 9.44
CA TYR A 14 20.00 -16.80 8.82
C TYR A 14 21.17 -16.40 7.90
N LYS A 15 22.36 -17.01 8.08
CA LYS A 15 23.55 -16.74 7.25
C LYS A 15 23.48 -17.36 5.86
N GLN A 16 22.78 -18.49 5.70
CA GLN A 16 22.62 -19.16 4.40
C GLN A 16 21.28 -18.84 3.75
N GLU A 17 20.24 -18.59 4.54
CA GLU A 17 18.90 -18.26 4.07
C GLU A 17 18.50 -16.87 4.58
N PRO A 18 18.70 -15.81 3.77
CA PRO A 18 18.45 -14.42 4.19
C PRO A 18 17.00 -14.15 4.58
N TRP A 19 16.06 -15.00 4.16
CA TRP A 19 14.65 -14.91 4.52
C TRP A 19 14.34 -15.50 5.92
N LYS A 20 15.31 -16.20 6.54
CA LYS A 20 15.26 -16.65 7.93
C LYS A 20 15.81 -15.64 8.93
N THR A 21 16.31 -14.49 8.48
CA THR A 21 16.65 -13.40 9.40
C THR A 21 15.41 -13.00 10.20
N PRO A 22 15.56 -12.57 11.46
CA PRO A 22 14.47 -11.97 12.23
C PRO A 22 13.72 -10.94 11.38
N LEU A 23 12.40 -11.04 11.37
CA LEU A 23 11.51 -10.20 10.56
C LEU A 23 11.84 -8.69 10.66
N PRO A 24 12.16 -8.12 11.85
CA PRO A 24 12.56 -6.72 11.95
C PRO A 24 13.80 -6.39 11.12
N GLN A 25 14.86 -7.19 11.24
CA GLN A 25 16.12 -7.00 10.50
C GLN A 25 15.94 -7.16 8.99
N PHE A 26 15.08 -8.09 8.57
CA PHE A 26 14.76 -8.27 7.16
C PHE A 26 14.08 -7.02 6.57
N ILE A 27 13.08 -6.48 7.28
CA ILE A 27 12.33 -5.30 6.84
C ILE A 27 13.26 -4.08 6.75
N GLU A 28 14.11 -3.87 7.75
CA GLU A 28 15.13 -2.79 7.76
C GLU A 28 16.06 -2.89 6.55
N HIS A 29 16.58 -4.10 6.27
CA HIS A 29 17.46 -4.32 5.11
C HIS A 29 16.79 -3.96 3.79
N ILE A 30 15.54 -4.41 3.58
CA ILE A 30 14.77 -4.11 2.36
C ILE A 30 14.42 -2.63 2.28
N TYR A 31 14.09 -2.00 3.40
CA TYR A 31 13.79 -0.58 3.48
C TYR A 31 15.00 0.27 3.09
N PHE A 32 16.15 0.01 3.71
CA PHE A 32 17.41 0.69 3.38
C PHE A 32 17.80 0.50 1.91
N LYS A 33 17.64 -0.71 1.37
CA LYS A 33 17.97 -1.00 -0.04
C LYS A 33 17.17 -0.13 -1.01
N ARG A 34 15.88 0.13 -0.72
CA ARG A 34 14.96 0.83 -1.63
C ARG A 34 14.90 2.34 -1.40
N PHE A 35 14.97 2.77 -0.14
CA PHE A 35 14.78 4.17 0.25
C PHE A 35 16.08 4.88 0.65
N LYS A 36 17.17 4.14 0.88
CA LYS A 36 18.46 4.67 1.37
C LYS A 36 18.32 5.47 2.66
N ARG A 37 17.34 5.09 3.49
CA ARG A 37 17.02 5.68 4.79
C ARG A 37 16.95 4.54 5.80
N GLU A 38 17.36 4.81 7.03
CA GLU A 38 17.32 3.82 8.12
C GLU A 38 15.92 3.74 8.73
N GLU A 39 15.21 4.88 8.85
CA GLU A 39 13.87 4.93 9.40
C GLU A 39 12.90 5.69 8.49
N PRO A 40 11.61 5.29 8.50
CA PRO A 40 10.55 6.03 7.82
C PRO A 40 10.23 7.35 8.51
N GLU A 41 10.22 8.43 7.73
CA GLU A 41 9.91 9.79 8.19
C GLU A 41 8.47 9.93 8.73
N THR A 42 7.53 9.10 8.27
CA THR A 42 6.16 9.08 8.80
C THR A 42 5.56 7.70 8.69
N VAL A 43 5.32 7.05 9.84
CA VAL A 43 4.64 5.76 9.92
C VAL A 43 3.14 6.01 10.06
N LYS A 44 2.41 5.95 8.94
CA LYS A 44 0.93 5.97 8.97
C LYS A 44 0.40 4.54 9.16
N PRO A 45 -0.57 4.30 10.06
CA PRO A 45 -1.19 2.99 10.19
C PRO A 45 -1.98 2.63 8.93
N LEU A 46 -1.96 1.35 8.56
CA LEU A 46 -2.60 0.85 7.33
C LEU A 46 -4.09 1.25 7.23
N LYS A 47 -4.81 1.20 8.36
CA LYS A 47 -6.22 1.59 8.45
C LYS A 47 -6.45 3.05 7.99
N GLN A 48 -5.51 3.95 8.27
CA GLN A 48 -5.61 5.35 7.87
C GLN A 48 -5.34 5.50 6.37
N ILE A 49 -4.34 4.79 5.84
CA ILE A 49 -4.03 4.80 4.40
C ILE A 49 -5.22 4.29 3.58
N MET A 50 -5.90 3.22 4.04
CA MET A 50 -7.10 2.70 3.38
C MET A 50 -8.22 3.73 3.31
N LYS A 51 -8.52 4.39 4.44
CA LYS A 51 -9.53 5.47 4.48
C LYS A 51 -9.17 6.62 3.55
N GLU A 52 -7.91 7.05 3.54
CA GLU A 52 -7.42 8.12 2.66
C GLU A 52 -7.60 7.74 1.18
N MET A 53 -7.28 6.50 0.80
CA MET A 53 -7.48 5.99 -0.56
C MET A 53 -8.95 5.91 -0.96
N GLU A 54 -9.83 5.45 -0.06
CA GLU A 54 -11.28 5.38 -0.32
C GLU A 54 -11.88 6.76 -0.54
N VAL A 55 -11.52 7.74 0.30
CA VAL A 55 -11.97 9.12 0.16
C VAL A 55 -11.49 9.72 -1.17
N ARG A 56 -10.21 9.54 -1.51
CA ARG A 56 -9.65 10.00 -2.80
C ARG A 56 -10.37 9.36 -3.98
N LYS A 57 -10.69 8.07 -3.90
CA LYS A 57 -11.40 7.34 -4.95
C LYS A 57 -12.84 7.84 -5.13
N LYS A 58 -13.56 8.13 -4.03
CA LYS A 58 -14.92 8.71 -4.08
C LYS A 58 -14.91 10.10 -4.71
N LEU A 59 -14.00 10.97 -4.28
CA LEU A 59 -13.86 12.32 -4.83
C LEU A 59 -13.55 12.30 -6.33
N GLN A 60 -12.69 11.39 -6.78
CA GLN A 60 -12.41 11.24 -8.21
C GLN A 60 -13.64 10.78 -9.01
N LYS A 61 -14.47 9.91 -8.43
CA LYS A 61 -15.70 9.43 -9.07
C LYS A 61 -16.72 10.56 -9.21
N GLU A 62 -16.95 11.34 -8.15
CA GLU A 62 -17.86 12.49 -8.15
C GLU A 62 -17.43 13.54 -9.18
N LYS A 63 -16.15 13.95 -9.16
CA LYS A 63 -15.61 14.89 -10.17
C LYS A 63 -15.79 14.40 -11.61
N LYS A 64 -15.65 13.08 -11.85
CA LYS A 64 -15.86 12.50 -13.19
C LYS A 64 -17.33 12.54 -13.58
N GLU A 65 -18.24 12.35 -12.64
CA GLU A 65 -19.68 12.39 -12.88
C GLU A 65 -20.17 13.83 -13.12
N GLU A 66 -19.68 14.80 -12.35
CA GLU A 66 -19.95 16.22 -12.58
C GLU A 66 -19.48 16.67 -13.97
N ARG A 67 -18.27 16.27 -14.38
CA ARG A 67 -17.77 16.55 -15.73
C ARG A 67 -18.64 15.97 -16.84
N LYS A 68 -19.21 14.78 -16.62
CA LYS A 68 -20.14 14.16 -17.59
C LYS A 68 -21.45 14.91 -17.65
N LYS A 69 -22.04 15.23 -16.49
CA LYS A 69 -23.29 16.03 -16.42
C LYS A 69 -23.10 17.39 -17.08
N GLN A 70 -21.96 18.04 -16.85
CA GLN A 70 -21.62 19.31 -17.52
C GLN A 70 -21.51 19.16 -19.03
N GLN A 71 -20.88 18.09 -19.53
CA GLN A 71 -20.82 17.81 -20.97
C GLN A 71 -22.20 17.53 -21.58
N GLU A 72 -23.05 16.78 -20.87
CA GLU A 72 -24.44 16.51 -21.30
C GLU A 72 -25.26 17.81 -21.33
N THR A 73 -25.22 18.63 -20.27
CA THR A 73 -25.92 19.92 -20.25
C THR A 73 -25.39 20.89 -21.30
N ASP A 74 -24.07 20.93 -21.54
CA ASP A 74 -23.48 21.80 -22.56
C ASP A 74 -23.89 21.34 -23.96
N SER A 75 -23.98 20.02 -24.20
CA SER A 75 -24.50 19.48 -25.46
C SER A 75 -25.99 19.75 -25.67
N ASP A 76 -26.82 19.66 -24.62
CA ASP A 76 -28.26 19.96 -24.67
C ASP A 76 -28.54 21.46 -24.92
N ILE A 77 -27.67 22.35 -24.43
CA ILE A 77 -27.78 23.80 -24.66
C ILE A 77 -27.38 24.18 -26.10
N ILE A 78 -26.40 23.49 -26.68
CA ILE A 78 -25.86 23.81 -28.02
C ILE A 78 -26.75 23.25 -29.14
N TYR A 79 -27.43 22.12 -28.91
CA TYR A 79 -28.39 21.53 -29.86
C TYR A 79 -29.75 21.28 -29.18
N PRO A 80 -30.53 22.34 -28.89
CA PRO A 80 -31.91 22.14 -28.46
C PRO A 80 -32.69 21.50 -29.61
N GLY A 81 -33.31 20.35 -29.34
CA GLY A 81 -33.98 19.52 -30.36
C GLY A 81 -34.96 20.33 -31.22
N GLU A 82 -34.81 20.19 -32.54
CA GLU A 82 -35.73 20.70 -33.58
C GLU A 82 -37.15 20.14 -33.43
#